data_AF-F7NK75-F1
#
_entry.id   AF-F7NK75-F1
#
_cell.length_a   1.000
_cell.length_b   1.000
_cell.length_c   1.000
_cell.angle_alpha   90.00
_cell.angle_beta   90.00
_cell.angle_gamma   90.00
#
_symmetry.space_group_name_H-M   'P 1'
#
loop_
_entity.id
_entity.type
_entity.pdbx_description
1 polymer ?
#
loop_
_entity_poly.entity_id
_entity_poly.type
_entity_poly.pdbx_seq_one_letter_code
_entity_poly.pdbx_strand_id
1 'polypeptide(L)'
;MLLNPDDRRSKAEKIKAAGLTEQVFYRWMKDERFVNYLNKQIDKYTNSEINEVWKALVRKCKIGDTSAIKLFFELKGLYKDQKQIEHTGKDGKPIETETRIIIDYGDGADG
;
A
#
# COMPACT_ATOMS: atom_id res chain seq x y z
N MET A 1 19.81 6.43 16.40
CA MET A 1 18.94 5.44 17.08
C MET A 1 18.99 4.18 16.23
N LEU A 2 18.90 2.97 16.80
CA LEU A 2 19.07 1.68 16.05
C LEU A 2 18.23 1.57 14.76
N LEU A 3 17.17 2.37 14.68
CA LEU A 3 16.20 2.43 13.60
C LEU A 3 16.35 3.63 12.65
N ASN A 4 17.34 4.50 12.87
CA ASN A 4 17.57 5.65 12.00
C ASN A 4 18.30 5.18 10.72
N PRO A 5 17.68 5.30 9.53
CA PRO A 5 18.31 4.92 8.26
C PRO A 5 19.55 5.77 7.93
N ASP A 6 19.65 7.01 8.44
CA ASP A 6 20.80 7.89 8.23
C ASP A 6 22.02 7.54 9.11
N ASP A 7 21.82 6.70 10.12
CA ASP A 7 22.90 6.28 11.02
C ASP A 7 23.77 5.22 10.34
N ARG A 8 24.91 5.66 9.80
CA ARG A 8 25.86 4.80 9.05
C ARG A 8 26.73 3.91 9.93
N ARG A 9 26.63 4.00 11.25
CA ARG A 9 27.42 3.16 12.18
C ARG A 9 27.06 1.69 12.01
N SER A 10 28.04 0.83 12.25
CA SER A 10 27.85 -0.62 12.27
C SER A 10 26.86 -1.04 13.37
N LYS A 11 26.26 -2.24 13.23
CA LYS A 11 25.33 -2.76 14.24
C LYS A 11 25.98 -2.82 15.64
N ALA A 12 27.23 -3.25 15.71
CA ALA A 12 28.00 -3.34 16.96
C ALA A 12 28.15 -1.97 17.65
N GLU A 13 28.48 -0.93 16.89
CA GLU A 13 28.60 0.45 17.40
C GLU A 13 27.26 1.00 17.89
N LYS A 14 26.16 0.69 17.18
CA LYS A 14 24.82 1.11 17.59
C LYS A 14 24.36 0.41 18.86
N ILE A 15 24.64 -0.89 19.00
CA ILE A 15 24.35 -1.69 20.19
C ILE A 15 25.12 -1.16 21.39
N LYS A 16 26.42 -0.90 21.21
CA LYS A 16 27.28 -0.30 22.24
C LYS A 16 26.83 1.10 22.63
N ALA A 17 26.46 1.95 21.66
CA ALA A 17 25.94 3.29 21.91
C ALA A 17 24.60 3.28 22.66
N ALA A 18 23.83 2.20 22.55
CA ALA A 18 22.61 1.97 23.33
C ALA A 18 22.87 1.37 24.72
N GLY A 19 24.14 1.20 25.11
CA GLY A 19 24.52 0.60 26.40
C GLY A 19 24.26 -0.90 26.49
N LEU A 20 24.08 -1.57 25.35
CA LEU A 20 23.78 -3.00 25.28
C LEU A 20 25.01 -3.79 24.88
N THR A 21 25.04 -5.06 25.25
CA THR A 21 25.93 -6.06 24.63
C THR A 21 25.21 -6.71 23.46
N GLU A 22 25.97 -7.25 22.49
CA GLU A 22 25.38 -7.95 21.35
C GLU A 22 24.51 -9.14 21.78
N GLN A 23 24.92 -9.89 22.81
CA GLN A 23 24.13 -10.98 23.36
C GLN A 23 22.76 -10.52 23.89
N VAL A 24 22.71 -9.41 24.62
CA VAL A 24 21.46 -8.85 25.14
C VAL A 24 20.57 -8.39 24.00
N PHE A 25 21.15 -7.72 23.00
CA PHE A 25 20.42 -7.27 21.81
C PHE A 25 19.80 -8.45 21.04
N TYR A 26 20.59 -9.48 20.72
CA TYR A 26 20.07 -10.66 20.01
C TYR A 26 19.07 -11.46 20.82
N ARG A 27 19.18 -11.46 22.16
CA ARG A 27 18.16 -12.05 23.04
C ARG A 27 16.84 -11.27 22.96
N TRP A 28 16.88 -9.95 22.95
CA TRP A 28 15.69 -9.12 22.81
C TRP A 28 15.05 -9.23 21.42
N MET A 29 15.84 -9.40 20.36
CA MET A 29 15.33 -9.67 19.01
C MET A 29 14.57 -11.00 18.89
N LYS A 30 14.67 -11.90 19.87
CA LYS A 30 13.88 -13.14 19.96
C LYS A 30 12.61 -12.98 20.80
N ASP A 31 12.42 -11.86 21.49
CA ASP A 31 11.20 -11.56 22.24
C ASP A 31 10.21 -10.83 21.32
N GLU A 32 9.10 -11.48 21.00
CA GLU A 32 8.07 -10.93 20.11
C GLU A 32 7.51 -9.59 20.60
N ARG A 33 7.47 -9.34 21.92
CA ARG A 33 6.99 -8.07 22.48
C ARG A 33 7.94 -6.92 22.12
N PHE A 34 9.24 -7.20 22.17
CA PHE A 34 10.27 -6.23 21.80
C PHE A 34 10.26 -5.97 20.30
N VAL A 35 10.15 -7.01 19.47
CA VAL A 35 10.05 -6.87 18.00
C VAL A 35 8.82 -6.06 17.60
N ASN A 36 7.65 -6.34 18.18
CA ASN A 36 6.43 -5.61 17.89
C ASN A 36 6.52 -4.13 18.33
N TYR A 37 7.13 -3.86 19.49
CA TYR A 37 7.39 -2.48 19.92
C TYR A 37 8.33 -1.77 18.95
N LEU A 38 9.41 -2.43 18.55
CA LEU A 38 10.41 -1.89 17.64
C LEU A 38 9.78 -1.54 16.28
N ASN A 39 8.97 -2.44 15.70
CA ASN A 39 8.26 -2.22 14.44
C ASN A 39 7.32 -1.00 14.51
N LYS A 40 6.56 -0.84 15.61
CA LYS A 40 5.72 0.35 15.80
C LYS A 40 6.51 1.66 15.87
N GLN A 41 7.76 1.63 16.33
CA GLN A 41 8.63 2.81 16.30
C GLN A 41 9.23 3.03 14.91
N ILE A 42 9.55 1.98 14.16
CA ILE A 42 9.97 2.08 12.76
C ILE A 42 8.90 2.81 11.94
N ASP A 43 7.62 2.44 12.11
CA ASP A 43 6.50 3.09 11.41
C ASP A 43 6.45 4.61 11.66
N LYS A 44 6.84 5.07 12.85
CA LYS A 44 6.91 6.51 13.15
C LYS A 44 8.05 7.22 12.42
N TYR A 45 9.18 6.55 12.26
CA TYR A 45 10.32 7.09 11.51
C TYR A 45 10.11 7.00 9.99
N THR A 46 9.41 5.96 9.49
CA THR A 46 9.11 5.85 8.05
C THR A 46 8.00 6.79 7.61
N ASN A 47 7.15 7.28 8.51
CA ASN A 47 6.16 8.32 8.17
C ASN A 47 6.80 9.63 7.69
N SER A 48 7.96 10.03 8.22
CA SER A 48 8.71 11.17 7.68
C SER A 48 9.33 10.86 6.32
N GLU A 49 9.82 9.63 6.12
CA GLU A 49 10.35 9.16 4.84
C GLU A 49 9.27 9.14 3.75
N ILE A 50 8.03 8.77 4.08
CA ILE A 50 6.89 8.82 3.13
C ILE A 50 6.71 10.23 2.56
N ASN A 51 6.82 11.26 3.40
CA ASN A 51 6.72 12.65 2.95
C ASN A 51 7.88 13.05 2.03
N GLU A 52 9.10 12.59 2.31
CA GLU A 52 10.26 12.86 1.46
C GLU A 52 10.19 12.11 0.12
N VAL A 53 9.66 10.88 0.11
CA VAL A 53 9.39 10.12 -1.11
C VAL A 53 8.35 10.84 -1.97
N TRP A 54 7.27 11.36 -1.39
CA TRP A 54 6.29 12.17 -2.11
C TRP A 54 6.92 13.44 -2.71
N LYS A 55 7.77 14.15 -1.96
CA LYS A 55 8.49 15.33 -2.47
C LYS A 55 9.42 14.97 -3.62
N ALA A 56 10.15 13.85 -3.51
CA ALA A 56 11.02 13.36 -4.56
C ALA A 56 10.24 13.00 -5.84
N LEU A 57 9.10 12.30 -5.68
CA LEU A 57 8.20 11.97 -6.78
C LEU A 57 7.68 13.22 -7.49
N VAL A 58 7.21 14.23 -6.74
CA VAL A 58 6.74 15.51 -7.30
C VAL A 58 7.87 16.25 -8.03
N ARG A 59 9.10 16.26 -7.48
CA ARG A 59 10.26 16.86 -8.16
C ARG A 59 10.53 16.18 -9.51
N LYS A 60 10.47 14.85 -9.57
CA LYS A 60 10.61 14.07 -10.82
C LYS A 60 9.50 14.39 -11.82
N CYS A 61 8.26 14.53 -11.36
CA CYS A 61 7.14 14.96 -12.22
C CYS A 61 7.38 16.34 -12.83
N LYS A 62 7.86 17.31 -12.02
CA LYS A 62 8.11 18.69 -12.48
C LYS A 62 9.19 18.81 -13.56
N ILE A 63 10.15 17.88 -13.59
CA ILE A 63 11.20 17.85 -14.62
C ILE A 63 10.81 17.03 -15.86
N GLY A 64 9.57 16.53 -15.93
CA GLY A 64 9.03 15.82 -17.10
C GLY A 64 9.33 14.32 -17.14
N ASP A 65 9.69 13.70 -16.01
CA ASP A 65 9.86 12.25 -15.94
C ASP A 65 8.49 11.55 -16.12
N THR A 66 8.25 11.01 -17.31
CA THR A 66 6.95 10.43 -17.71
C THR A 66 6.57 9.21 -16.88
N SER A 67 7.55 8.45 -16.38
CA SER A 67 7.32 7.29 -15.50
C SER A 67 6.85 7.75 -14.12
N ALA A 68 7.49 8.79 -13.58
CA ALA A 68 7.07 9.41 -12.32
C ALA A 68 5.66 10.04 -12.42
N ILE A 69 5.36 10.68 -13.55
CA ILE A 69 4.04 11.28 -13.81
C ILE A 69 2.96 10.20 -13.88
N LYS A 70 3.23 9.08 -14.57
CA LYS A 70 2.31 7.92 -14.63
C LYS A 70 2.03 7.37 -13.23
N LEU A 71 3.08 7.09 -12.46
CA LEU A 71 2.97 6.62 -11.08
C LEU A 71 2.19 7.60 -10.20
N PHE A 72 2.42 8.91 -10.34
CA PHE A 72 1.68 9.92 -9.59
C PHE A 72 0.17 9.89 -9.90
N PHE A 73 -0.21 9.76 -11.17
CA PHE A 73 -1.62 9.68 -11.55
C PHE A 73 -2.28 8.35 -11.15
N GLU A 74 -1.56 7.23 -11.21
CA GLU A 74 -2.01 5.93 -10.71
C GLU A 74 -2.30 6.01 -9.19
N LEU A 75 -1.36 6.56 -8.41
CA LEU A 75 -1.52 6.74 -6.96
C LEU A 75 -2.66 7.69 -6.58
N LYS A 76 -2.99 8.66 -7.44
CA LYS A 76 -4.14 9.56 -7.24
C LYS A 76 -5.46 8.98 -7.76
N GLY A 77 -5.45 7.78 -8.33
CA GLY A 77 -6.63 7.15 -8.94
C GLY A 77 -7.13 7.89 -10.18
N LEU A 78 -6.31 8.79 -10.74
CA LEU A 78 -6.59 9.55 -11.97
C LEU A 78 -6.27 8.74 -13.22
N TYR A 79 -5.45 7.71 -13.06
CA TYR A 79 -5.19 6.69 -14.06
C TYR A 79 -5.64 5.33 -13.50
N LYS A 80 -6.72 4.78 -14.04
CA LYS A 80 -7.09 3.39 -13.80
C LYS A 80 -6.49 2.59 -14.94
N ASP A 81 -5.71 1.56 -14.62
CA ASP A 81 -5.36 0.56 -15.63
C ASP A 81 -6.66 0.09 -16.27
N GLN A 82 -6.77 0.31 -17.58
CA GLN A 82 -7.83 -0.29 -18.37
C GLN A 82 -7.55 -1.79 -18.38
N LYS A 83 -8.07 -2.50 -17.37
CA LYS A 83 -8.15 -3.95 -17.46
C LYS A 83 -8.99 -4.26 -18.68
N GLN A 84 -8.43 -4.99 -19.64
CA GLN A 84 -9.24 -5.68 -20.62
C GLN A 84 -10.07 -6.70 -19.85
N ILE A 85 -11.33 -6.36 -19.60
CA ILE A 85 -12.29 -7.29 -19.03
C ILE A 85 -12.86 -8.05 -20.21
N GLU A 86 -12.43 -9.29 -20.38
CA GLU A 86 -13.06 -10.20 -21.32
C GLU A 86 -14.38 -10.68 -20.69
N HIS A 87 -15.50 -10.31 -21.31
CA HIS A 87 -16.82 -10.72 -20.87
C HIS A 87 -17.23 -12.01 -21.59
N THR A 88 -16.94 -13.15 -20.97
CA THR A 88 -17.41 -14.47 -21.42
C THR A 88 -18.31 -15.11 -20.37
N GLY A 89 -19.23 -15.95 -20.83
CA GLY A 89 -20.04 -16.84 -20.00
C GLY A 89 -19.21 -18.02 -19.47
N LYS A 90 -19.88 -18.94 -18.76
CA LYS A 90 -19.24 -20.11 -18.15
C LYS A 90 -18.42 -20.88 -19.18
N ASP A 91 -17.18 -21.22 -18.83
CA ASP A 91 -16.23 -21.95 -19.68
C ASP A 91 -15.91 -21.25 -21.03
N GLY A 92 -15.98 -19.92 -21.08
CA GLY A 92 -15.68 -19.15 -22.30
C GLY A 92 -16.83 -19.12 -23.32
N LYS A 93 -18.00 -19.63 -22.96
CA LYS A 93 -19.20 -19.68 -23.81
C LYS A 93 -19.89 -18.31 -23.86
N PRO A 94 -20.86 -18.10 -24.77
CA PRO A 94 -21.70 -16.91 -24.75
C PRO A 94 -22.36 -16.68 -23.38
N ILE A 95 -22.56 -15.42 -23.00
CA ILE A 95 -23.27 -15.05 -21.78
C ILE A 95 -24.72 -15.50 -21.91
N GLU A 96 -25.17 -16.39 -21.03
CA GLU A 96 -26.58 -16.77 -20.92
C GLU A 96 -27.33 -15.64 -20.21
N THR A 97 -28.39 -15.14 -20.85
CA THR A 97 -29.23 -14.09 -20.29
C THR A 97 -30.67 -14.59 -20.18
N GLU A 98 -31.30 -14.36 -19.04
CA GLU A 98 -32.72 -14.63 -18.83
C GLU A 98 -33.46 -13.29 -18.76
N THR A 99 -34.42 -13.08 -19.65
CA THR A 99 -35.25 -11.88 -19.64
C THR A 99 -36.51 -12.15 -18.83
N ARG A 100 -36.64 -11.51 -17.67
CA ARG A 100 -37.85 -11.56 -16.87
C ARG A 100 -38.72 -10.34 -17.16
N ILE A 101 -39.85 -10.57 -17.83
CA ILE A 101 -40.87 -9.53 -18.02
C ILE A 101 -41.75 -9.55 -16.78
N ILE A 102 -41.73 -8.46 -16.01
CA ILE A 102 -42.66 -8.22 -14.91
C ILE A 102 -43.81 -7.40 -15.49
N ILE A 103 -44.99 -7.99 -15.61
CA ILE A 103 -46.20 -7.28 -15.98
C ILE A 103 -46.90 -6.88 -14.68
N ASP A 104 -46.81 -5.59 -14.36
CA ASP A 104 -47.58 -5.00 -13.27
C ASP A 104 -48.96 -4.61 -13.82
N TYR A 105 -49.96 -5.43 -13.50
CA TYR A 105 -51.35 -5.07 -13.75
C TYR A 105 -51.75 -4.13 -12.62
N GLY A 106 -51.49 -2.84 -12.79
CA GLY A 106 -51.93 -1.83 -11.82
C GLY A 106 -53.42 -2.01 -11.53
N ASP A 107 -53.77 -2.00 -10.24
CA ASP A 107 -55.14 -2.15 -9.74
C ASP A 107 -56.07 -1.29 -10.59
N GLY A 108 -56.86 -1.97 -11.43
CA GLY A 108 -57.89 -1.37 -12.23
C GLY A 108 -58.93 -0.80 -11.28
N ALA A 109 -58.87 0.52 -11.09
CA ALA A 109 -59.78 1.26 -10.25
C ALA A 109 -61.23 0.88 -10.56
N ASP A 110 -61.89 0.40 -9.52
CA ASP A 110 -63.32 0.14 -9.43
C ASP A 110 -64.10 1.35 -9.95
N GLY A 111 -64.97 1.12 -10.95
CA GLY A 111 -65.94 2.09 -11.47
C GLY A 111 -67.36 1.71 -11.07
#